data_AF-X0T2E9-F1
#
_entry.id   AF-X0T2E9-F1
#
_cell.length_a   1.000
_cell.length_b   1.000
_cell.length_c   1.000
_cell.angle_alpha   90.00
_cell.angle_beta   90.00
_cell.angle_gamma   90.00
#
_symmetry.space_group_name_H-M   'P 1'
#
loop_
_entity.id
_entity.type
_entity.pdbx_description
1 polymer ?
#
loop_
_entity_poly.entity_id
_entity_poly.type
_entity_poly.pdbx_seq_one_letter_code
_entity_poly.pdbx_strand_id
1 'polypeptide(L)'
;MAFWSVREELSQANRLRRSYYELLRDELDQYLLQYTLIESYNNFLSKNTPYPFVEKRELKPRARIPGIEYECQNSFLLIFVEDYIQEVHKKYIRFFSQNKTTKVNLLRYDSLPLTNKFDRNQKYLESAHFTDLLKILLPVDYALLIQRDIDSKGKNRFSLSHFHVRIDWPISDATEDLAGTLRYISKDLYEKGDKYAEDIQKKFFEYY
;
A
#
# COMPACT_ATOMS: atom_id res chain seq x y z
N MET A 1 13.11 -16.81 18.75
CA MET A 1 11.66 -16.81 18.97
C MET A 1 11.04 -16.02 17.84
N ALA A 2 10.06 -16.59 17.14
CA ALA A 2 9.41 -15.86 16.07
C ALA A 2 8.48 -14.80 16.68
N PHE A 3 8.49 -13.59 16.15
CA PHE A 3 7.67 -12.46 16.64
C PHE A 3 6.16 -12.66 16.38
N TRP A 4 5.81 -13.70 15.61
CA TRP A 4 4.44 -14.11 15.30
C TRP A 4 4.05 -15.40 16.04
N SER A 5 2.79 -15.51 16.47
CA SER A 5 2.24 -16.77 16.99
C SER A 5 1.97 -17.72 15.84
N VAL A 6 2.31 -19.00 15.99
CA VAL A 6 2.05 -20.02 14.96
C VAL A 6 0.54 -20.30 14.89
N ARG A 7 0.02 -20.69 13.71
CA ARG A 7 -1.41 -20.94 13.48
C ARG A 7 -2.03 -21.93 14.50
N GLU A 8 -1.22 -22.85 14.98
CA GLU A 8 -1.61 -23.90 15.93
C GLU A 8 -1.85 -23.35 17.34
N GLU A 9 -1.16 -22.27 17.71
CA GLU A 9 -1.24 -21.59 19.02
C GLU A 9 -2.43 -20.62 19.11
N LEU A 10 -3.11 -20.39 17.99
CA LEU A 10 -4.25 -19.49 17.90
C LEU A 10 -5.55 -20.14 18.35
N SER A 11 -6.46 -19.32 18.89
CA SER A 11 -7.86 -19.71 19.10
C SER A 11 -8.50 -20.16 17.77
N GLN A 12 -9.55 -20.99 17.84
CA GLN A 12 -10.23 -21.49 16.65
C GLN A 12 -10.70 -20.36 15.71
N ALA A 13 -11.21 -19.26 16.27
CA ALA A 13 -11.62 -18.08 15.51
C ALA A 13 -10.45 -17.43 14.76
N ASN A 14 -9.30 -17.25 15.43
CA ASN A 14 -8.11 -16.67 14.83
C ASN A 14 -7.46 -17.61 13.80
N ARG A 15 -7.53 -18.92 14.03
CA ARG A 15 -7.08 -19.93 13.07
C ARG A 15 -7.88 -19.89 11.76
N LEU A 16 -9.20 -19.82 11.86
CA LEU A 16 -10.09 -19.67 10.70
C LEU A 16 -9.80 -18.37 9.95
N ARG A 17 -9.62 -17.27 10.69
CA ARG A 17 -9.26 -15.96 10.13
C ARG A 17 -7.95 -16.02 9.34
N ARG A 18 -6.88 -16.58 9.92
CA ARG A 18 -5.58 -16.68 9.23
C ARG A 18 -5.69 -17.53 7.97
N SER A 19 -6.42 -18.63 8.01
CA SER A 19 -6.64 -19.46 6.83
C SER A 19 -7.43 -18.73 5.73
N TYR A 20 -8.40 -17.89 6.11
CA TYR A 20 -9.11 -17.04 5.16
C TYR A 20 -8.19 -15.98 4.56
N TYR A 21 -7.34 -15.36 5.37
CA TYR A 21 -6.31 -14.42 4.90
C TYR A 21 -5.32 -15.06 3.92
N GLU A 22 -4.80 -16.26 4.24
CA GLU A 22 -3.88 -17.01 3.38
C GLU A 22 -4.51 -17.30 2.01
N LEU A 23 -5.77 -17.73 1.98
CA LEU A 23 -6.50 -17.96 0.72
C LEU A 23 -6.58 -16.68 -0.12
N LEU A 24 -7.02 -15.56 0.47
CA LEU A 24 -7.14 -14.29 -0.24
C LEU A 24 -5.78 -13.75 -0.70
N ARG A 25 -4.72 -13.99 0.07
CA ARG A 25 -3.36 -13.63 -0.30
C ARG A 25 -2.93 -14.41 -1.53
N ASP A 26 -3.13 -15.72 -1.54
CA ASP A 26 -2.72 -16.57 -2.65
C ASP A 26 -3.49 -16.22 -3.94
N GLU A 27 -4.78 -15.86 -3.83
CA GLU A 27 -5.58 -15.33 -4.95
C GLU A 27 -5.05 -13.99 -5.46
N LEU A 28 -4.75 -13.05 -4.56
CA LEU A 28 -4.12 -11.77 -4.90
C LEU A 28 -2.76 -11.95 -5.55
N ASP A 29 -1.93 -12.86 -5.05
CA ASP A 29 -0.60 -13.14 -5.59
C ASP A 29 -0.69 -13.63 -7.04
N GLN A 30 -1.63 -14.54 -7.34
CA GLN A 30 -1.89 -14.98 -8.72
C GLN A 30 -2.30 -13.81 -9.62
N TYR A 31 -3.21 -12.95 -9.15
CA TYR A 31 -3.64 -11.77 -9.89
C TYR A 31 -2.47 -10.79 -10.14
N LEU A 32 -1.66 -10.53 -9.12
CA LEU A 32 -0.51 -9.63 -9.23
C LEU A 32 0.57 -10.18 -10.17
N LEU A 33 0.84 -11.48 -10.14
CA LEU A 33 1.75 -12.13 -11.11
C LEU A 33 1.24 -11.98 -12.53
N GLN A 34 -0.06 -12.19 -12.75
CA GLN A 34 -0.71 -11.95 -14.04
C GLN A 34 -0.52 -10.49 -14.48
N TYR A 35 -0.86 -9.53 -13.62
CA TYR A 35 -0.79 -8.10 -13.93
C TYR A 35 0.63 -7.61 -14.20
N THR A 36 1.63 -8.12 -13.48
CA THR A 36 2.97 -7.51 -13.45
C THR A 36 3.98 -8.21 -14.34
N LEU A 37 3.81 -9.51 -14.56
CA LEU A 37 4.70 -10.29 -15.42
C LEU A 37 4.04 -10.55 -16.77
N ILE A 38 2.85 -11.16 -16.77
CA ILE A 38 2.19 -11.63 -18.00
C ILE A 38 1.68 -10.44 -18.82
N GLU A 39 0.92 -9.53 -18.20
CA GLU A 39 0.41 -8.35 -18.90
C GLU A 39 1.56 -7.41 -19.32
N SER A 40 2.58 -7.21 -18.47
CA SER A 40 3.77 -6.46 -18.87
C SER A 40 4.43 -7.07 -20.11
N TYR A 41 4.67 -8.38 -20.11
CA TYR A 41 5.23 -9.07 -21.27
C TYR A 41 4.38 -8.86 -22.54
N ASN A 42 3.06 -8.96 -22.42
CA ASN A 42 2.14 -8.69 -23.51
C ASN A 42 2.18 -7.22 -23.98
N ASN A 43 2.42 -6.27 -23.08
CA ASN A 43 2.62 -4.86 -23.42
C ASN A 43 3.89 -4.65 -24.26
N PHE A 44 4.99 -5.33 -23.93
CA PHE A 44 6.21 -5.28 -24.73
C PHE A 44 6.00 -5.88 -26.13
N LEU A 45 5.30 -7.02 -26.21
CA LEU A 45 4.96 -7.64 -27.48
C LEU A 45 4.06 -6.75 -28.35
N SER A 46 3.03 -6.13 -27.76
CA SER A 46 2.09 -5.29 -28.51
C SER A 46 2.76 -4.02 -29.07
N LYS A 47 3.76 -3.47 -28.36
CA LYS A 47 4.58 -2.36 -28.86
C LYS A 47 5.74 -2.78 -29.76
N ASN A 48 5.87 -4.06 -30.11
CA ASN A 48 6.99 -4.63 -30.87
C ASN A 48 8.37 -4.30 -30.28
N THR A 49 8.44 -4.17 -28.96
CA THR A 49 9.69 -3.93 -28.23
C THR A 49 10.18 -5.22 -27.58
N PRO A 50 11.49 -5.52 -27.60
CA PRO A 50 12.01 -6.70 -26.93
C PRO A 50 11.83 -6.58 -25.41
N TYR A 51 11.38 -7.67 -24.77
CA TYR A 51 11.27 -7.71 -23.31
C TYR A 51 12.67 -7.70 -22.67
N PRO A 52 12.92 -6.83 -21.68
CA PRO A 52 14.23 -6.68 -21.05
C PRO A 52 14.48 -7.82 -20.04
N PHE A 53 14.94 -8.96 -20.53
CA PHE A 53 15.36 -10.05 -19.65
C PHE A 53 16.64 -9.70 -18.89
N VAL A 54 16.66 -10.02 -17.60
CA VAL A 54 17.81 -9.80 -16.70
C VAL A 54 19.03 -10.54 -17.23
N GLU A 55 20.14 -9.84 -17.41
CA GLU A 55 21.38 -10.45 -17.85
C GLU A 55 22.08 -11.22 -16.72
N LYS A 56 22.82 -12.29 -17.05
CA LYS A 56 23.58 -13.09 -16.05
C LYS A 56 24.57 -12.28 -15.21
N ARG A 57 25.02 -11.13 -15.71
CA ARG A 57 25.93 -10.22 -14.97
C ARG A 57 25.23 -9.52 -13.80
N GLU A 58 23.94 -9.24 -13.91
CA GLU A 58 23.12 -8.60 -12.86
C GLU A 58 22.81 -9.56 -11.72
N LEU A 59 22.75 -10.86 -12.00
CA LEU A 59 22.51 -11.90 -11.00
C LEU A 59 23.72 -12.15 -10.07
N LYS A 60 24.87 -11.50 -10.31
CA LYS A 60 26.04 -11.66 -9.46
C LYS A 60 25.83 -10.93 -8.12
N PRO A 61 26.19 -11.55 -6.98
CA PRO A 61 26.16 -10.88 -5.69
C PRO A 61 26.96 -9.57 -5.75
N ARG A 62 26.37 -8.47 -5.25
CA ARG A 62 26.96 -7.11 -5.23
C ARG A 62 27.04 -6.39 -6.59
N ALA A 63 26.45 -6.92 -7.67
CA ALA A 63 26.29 -6.14 -8.90
C ALA A 63 25.43 -4.90 -8.61
N ARG A 64 25.98 -3.71 -8.88
CA ARG A 64 25.26 -2.43 -8.80
C ARG A 64 25.14 -1.88 -10.21
N ILE A 65 24.08 -2.29 -10.90
CA ILE A 65 23.78 -1.82 -12.24
C ILE A 65 22.55 -0.92 -12.11
N PRO A 66 22.60 0.34 -12.58
CA PRO A 66 21.44 1.21 -12.56
C PRO A 66 20.35 0.62 -13.46
N GLY A 67 19.18 0.36 -12.89
CA GLY A 67 18.02 -0.11 -13.65
C GLY A 67 17.38 1.05 -14.41
N ILE A 68 16.76 0.72 -15.54
CA ILE A 68 15.89 1.64 -16.28
C ILE A 68 14.45 1.21 -16.00
N GLU A 69 13.58 2.18 -15.68
CA GLU A 69 12.14 1.93 -15.59
C GLU A 69 11.55 1.91 -17.00
N TYR A 70 10.86 0.83 -17.34
CA TYR A 70 10.25 0.66 -18.66
C TYR A 70 8.77 1.04 -18.61
N GLU A 71 8.33 1.89 -19.53
CA GLU A 71 6.92 2.31 -19.62
C GLU A 71 5.94 1.16 -19.83
N CYS A 72 6.38 0.06 -20.47
CA CYS A 72 5.54 -1.11 -20.73
C CYS A 72 5.42 -2.04 -19.52
N GLN A 73 6.21 -1.82 -18.48
CA GLN A 73 6.25 -2.65 -17.29
C GLN A 73 5.24 -2.12 -16.26
N ASN A 74 4.29 -2.97 -15.88
CA ASN A 74 3.36 -2.66 -14.82
C ASN A 74 4.05 -2.84 -13.46
N SER A 75 4.27 -1.74 -12.75
CA SER A 75 4.74 -1.73 -11.37
C SER A 75 3.58 -1.70 -10.38
N PHE A 76 3.83 -2.17 -9.16
CA PHE A 76 2.89 -2.03 -8.05
C PHE A 76 3.64 -2.05 -6.72
N LEU A 77 3.00 -1.48 -5.71
CA LEU A 77 3.37 -1.69 -4.31
C LEU A 77 2.09 -1.92 -3.51
N LEU A 78 1.94 -3.11 -2.94
CA LEU A 78 0.77 -3.50 -2.17
C LEU A 78 1.20 -3.97 -0.78
N ILE A 79 0.57 -3.42 0.26
CA ILE A 79 0.70 -3.86 1.63
C ILE A 79 -0.61 -4.55 2.00
N PHE A 80 -0.54 -5.86 2.23
CA PHE A 80 -1.68 -6.65 2.70
C PHE A 80 -1.41 -7.17 4.11
N VAL A 81 -2.31 -6.89 5.04
CA VAL A 81 -2.16 -7.20 6.47
C VAL A 81 -3.33 -8.06 6.97
N GLU A 82 -3.02 -9.08 7.78
CA GLU A 82 -4.02 -10.02 8.35
C GLU A 82 -5.03 -9.33 9.30
N ASP A 83 -4.59 -8.30 10.02
CA ASP A 83 -5.45 -7.52 10.92
C ASP A 83 -5.48 -6.06 10.45
N TYR A 84 -5.11 -5.10 11.30
CA TYR A 84 -5.04 -3.68 10.95
C TYR A 84 -3.73 -3.07 11.47
N ILE A 85 -3.26 -2.01 10.82
CA ILE A 85 -2.09 -1.27 11.28
C ILE A 85 -2.52 -0.30 12.37
N GLN A 86 -1.97 -0.45 13.58
CA GLN A 86 -2.24 0.45 14.68
C GLN A 86 -1.65 1.85 14.43
N GLU A 87 -2.27 2.88 15.02
CA GLU A 87 -1.84 4.26 14.82
C GLU A 87 -0.41 4.53 15.32
N VAL A 88 0.08 3.75 16.29
CA VAL A 88 1.46 3.81 16.79
C VAL A 88 2.48 3.56 15.67
N HIS A 89 2.10 2.82 14.63
CA HIS A 89 2.98 2.52 13.49
C HIS A 89 2.90 3.57 12.37
N LYS A 90 2.10 4.65 12.51
CA LYS A 90 2.00 5.72 11.50
C LYS A 90 3.34 6.40 11.21
N LYS A 91 4.27 6.41 12.18
CA LYS A 91 5.65 6.90 12.01
C LYS A 91 6.42 6.10 10.95
N TYR A 92 6.13 4.81 10.80
CA TYR A 92 6.81 3.91 9.86
C TYR A 92 6.05 3.77 8.55
N ILE A 93 4.73 3.63 8.63
CA ILE A 93 3.84 3.46 7.49
C ILE A 93 2.83 4.61 7.53
N ARG A 94 2.99 5.58 6.64
CA ARG A 94 2.15 6.76 6.59
C ARG A 94 0.88 6.48 5.81
N PHE A 95 -0.24 6.42 6.50
CA PHE A 95 -1.58 6.35 5.92
C PHE A 95 -2.45 7.46 6.53
N PHE A 96 -2.98 8.33 5.67
CA PHE A 96 -3.75 9.50 6.09
C PHE A 96 -5.24 9.31 5.86
N SER A 97 -6.04 9.98 6.67
CA SER A 97 -7.51 10.01 6.50
C SER A 97 -7.95 10.52 5.13
N GLN A 98 -7.18 11.43 4.52
CA GLN A 98 -7.41 11.97 3.16
C GLN A 98 -7.27 10.90 2.07
N ASN A 99 -6.43 9.90 2.31
CA ASN A 99 -6.18 8.81 1.37
C ASN A 99 -7.00 7.56 1.66
N LYS A 100 -8.02 7.66 2.53
CA LYS A 100 -8.98 6.56 2.72
C LYS A 100 -9.78 6.35 1.45
N THR A 101 -10.09 5.10 1.14
CA THR A 101 -10.89 4.66 -0.02
C THR A 101 -12.39 4.94 0.14
N THR A 102 -12.72 6.18 0.53
CA THR A 102 -14.10 6.67 0.58
C THR A 102 -14.48 7.26 -0.77
N LYS A 103 -15.77 7.23 -1.10
CA LYS A 103 -16.28 7.81 -2.35
C LYS A 103 -15.87 9.27 -2.52
N VAL A 104 -15.87 10.05 -1.43
CA VAL A 104 -15.50 11.47 -1.46
C VAL A 104 -14.02 11.63 -1.81
N ASN A 105 -13.13 10.85 -1.20
CA ASN A 105 -11.71 10.95 -1.45
C ASN A 105 -11.34 10.45 -2.85
N LEU A 106 -11.92 9.33 -3.29
CA LEU A 106 -11.65 8.79 -4.63
C LEU A 106 -12.12 9.74 -5.75
N LEU A 107 -13.27 10.41 -5.57
CA LEU A 107 -13.77 11.40 -6.54
C LEU A 107 -12.99 12.72 -6.54
N ARG A 108 -12.16 12.99 -5.51
CA ARG A 108 -11.27 14.17 -5.51
C ARG A 108 -10.02 13.97 -6.37
N TYR A 109 -9.68 12.73 -6.70
CA TYR A 109 -8.54 12.44 -7.56
C TYR A 109 -9.03 12.39 -9.01
N ASP A 110 -8.93 13.53 -9.70
CA ASP A 110 -9.35 13.69 -11.10
C ASP A 110 -8.59 12.77 -12.09
N SER A 111 -7.44 12.22 -11.67
CA SER A 111 -6.63 11.30 -12.47
C SER A 111 -7.23 9.88 -12.58
N LEU A 112 -8.19 9.53 -11.72
CA LEU A 112 -8.77 8.20 -11.72
C LEU A 112 -9.96 8.13 -12.68
N PRO A 113 -10.01 7.18 -13.63
CA PRO A 113 -11.14 6.99 -14.54
C PRO A 113 -12.33 6.32 -13.82
N LEU A 114 -12.77 6.90 -12.71
CA LEU A 114 -13.89 6.39 -11.92
C LEU A 114 -15.20 6.92 -12.50
N THR A 115 -16.02 6.01 -13.02
CA THR A 115 -17.38 6.33 -13.43
C THR A 115 -18.18 6.83 -12.21
N ASN A 116 -19.07 7.82 -12.40
CA ASN A 116 -19.91 8.41 -11.33
C ASN A 116 -20.74 7.39 -10.49
N LYS A 117 -20.82 6.13 -10.94
CA LYS A 117 -21.48 4.99 -10.31
C LYS A 117 -20.58 4.19 -9.36
N PHE A 118 -19.56 4.81 -8.74
CA PHE A 118 -18.75 4.11 -7.74
C PHE A 118 -19.60 3.64 -6.54
N ASP A 119 -19.68 2.31 -6.35
CA ASP A 119 -20.32 1.69 -5.19
C ASP A 119 -19.28 1.46 -4.08
N ARG A 120 -19.67 1.77 -2.84
CA ARG A 120 -18.79 1.65 -1.66
C ARG A 120 -18.33 0.21 -1.41
N ASN A 121 -19.08 -0.78 -1.91
CA ASN A 121 -18.78 -2.18 -1.70
C ASN A 121 -17.65 -2.72 -2.59
N GLN A 122 -17.27 -1.99 -3.64
CA GLN A 122 -16.22 -2.42 -4.58
C GLN A 122 -14.83 -2.49 -3.93
N LYS A 123 -14.62 -1.84 -2.78
CA LYS A 123 -13.35 -1.87 -2.04
C LYS A 123 -13.09 -3.18 -1.29
N TYR A 124 -14.10 -4.04 -1.15
CA TYR A 124 -13.97 -5.31 -0.42
C TYR A 124 -13.47 -6.41 -1.34
N LEU A 125 -12.55 -7.24 -0.85
CA LEU A 125 -11.96 -8.35 -1.61
C LEU A 125 -12.99 -9.36 -2.13
N GLU A 126 -14.10 -9.55 -1.41
CA GLU A 126 -15.22 -10.43 -1.82
C GLU A 126 -16.03 -9.87 -3.01
N SER A 127 -15.79 -8.62 -3.43
CA SER A 127 -16.56 -7.97 -4.48
C SER A 127 -16.12 -8.40 -5.87
N ALA A 128 -17.07 -8.67 -6.76
CA ALA A 128 -16.78 -9.00 -8.17
C ALA A 128 -16.02 -7.88 -8.91
N HIS A 129 -16.18 -6.62 -8.49
CA HIS A 129 -15.52 -5.46 -9.10
C HIS A 129 -14.26 -5.02 -8.35
N PHE A 130 -13.80 -5.81 -7.39
CA PHE A 130 -12.61 -5.48 -6.61
C PHE A 130 -11.36 -5.42 -7.49
N THR A 131 -11.20 -6.37 -8.40
CA THR A 131 -10.06 -6.45 -9.33
C THR A 131 -10.04 -5.26 -10.29
N ASP A 132 -11.20 -4.82 -10.78
CA ASP A 132 -11.32 -3.62 -11.62
C ASP A 132 -10.82 -2.38 -10.87
N LEU A 133 -11.27 -2.18 -9.64
CA LEU A 133 -10.83 -1.09 -8.77
C LEU A 133 -9.33 -1.20 -8.45
N LEU A 134 -8.85 -2.40 -8.13
CA LEU A 134 -7.44 -2.64 -7.87
C LEU A 134 -6.60 -2.27 -9.09
N LYS A 135 -6.99 -2.69 -10.30
CA LYS A 135 -6.28 -2.35 -11.54
C LYS A 135 -6.19 -0.85 -11.79
N ILE A 136 -7.24 -0.10 -11.46
CA ILE A 136 -7.25 1.37 -11.56
C ILE A 136 -6.30 2.01 -10.54
N LEU A 137 -6.19 1.43 -9.34
CA LEU A 137 -5.42 2.00 -8.24
C LEU A 137 -3.97 1.51 -8.16
N LEU A 138 -3.61 0.37 -8.77
CA LEU A 138 -2.24 -0.16 -8.76
C LEU A 138 -1.20 0.79 -9.38
N PRO A 139 -1.50 1.54 -10.46
CA PRO A 139 -0.58 2.53 -11.02
C PRO A 139 -0.45 3.81 -10.20
N VAL A 140 -1.24 3.98 -9.14
CA VAL A 140 -1.21 5.20 -8.31
C VAL A 140 0.08 5.22 -7.49
N ASP A 141 0.63 6.42 -7.29
CA ASP A 141 1.89 6.60 -6.56
C ASP A 141 1.86 5.97 -5.15
N TYR A 142 2.99 5.39 -4.77
CA TYR A 142 3.25 4.70 -3.50
C TYR A 142 2.44 3.40 -3.32
N ALA A 143 2.21 2.99 -2.07
CA ALA A 143 1.59 1.71 -1.77
C ALA A 143 0.07 1.79 -1.66
N LEU A 144 -0.59 0.70 -2.02
CA LEU A 144 -1.97 0.41 -1.64
C LEU A 144 -1.98 -0.39 -0.33
N LEU A 145 -2.93 -0.09 0.57
CA LEU A 145 -3.07 -0.79 1.85
C LEU A 145 -4.39 -1.53 1.96
N ILE A 146 -4.30 -2.85 1.99
CA ILE A 146 -5.41 -3.75 2.29
C ILE A 146 -5.28 -4.21 3.74
N GLN A 147 -6.36 -4.04 4.50
CA GLN A 147 -6.43 -4.48 5.89
C GLN A 147 -7.84 -4.93 6.25
N ARG A 148 -7.96 -5.56 7.41
CA ARG A 148 -9.25 -6.00 7.96
C ARG A 148 -10.14 -4.81 8.27
N ASP A 149 -11.41 -4.94 7.94
CA ASP A 149 -12.45 -3.99 8.31
C ASP A 149 -12.86 -4.20 9.78
N ILE A 150 -12.59 -3.21 10.63
CA ILE A 150 -12.87 -3.24 12.07
C ILE A 150 -14.33 -2.88 12.35
N ASP A 151 -14.98 -2.12 11.46
CA ASP A 151 -16.36 -1.65 11.65
C ASP A 151 -17.36 -2.81 11.53
N SER A 152 -17.02 -3.83 10.76
CA SER A 152 -17.81 -5.04 10.54
C SER A 152 -17.57 -6.11 11.61
N LYS A 153 -18.00 -5.87 12.86
CA LYS A 153 -17.76 -6.74 14.04
C LYS A 153 -18.19 -8.22 13.89
N GLY A 154 -19.02 -8.57 12.90
CA GLY A 154 -19.53 -9.92 12.68
C GLY A 154 -18.91 -10.70 11.49
N LYS A 155 -18.08 -10.07 10.65
CA LYS A 155 -17.50 -10.73 9.46
C LYS A 155 -16.03 -10.37 9.31
N ASN A 156 -15.18 -11.38 9.15
CA ASN A 156 -13.76 -11.18 8.82
C ASN A 156 -13.64 -10.75 7.36
N ARG A 157 -13.81 -9.45 7.12
CA ARG A 157 -13.71 -8.86 5.79
C ARG A 157 -12.42 -8.08 5.65
N PHE A 158 -11.84 -8.17 4.47
CA PHE A 158 -10.69 -7.36 4.09
C PHE A 158 -11.13 -6.32 3.06
N SER A 159 -10.60 -5.12 3.22
CA SER A 159 -10.90 -4.00 2.32
C SER A 159 -9.63 -3.26 1.95
N LEU A 160 -9.58 -2.80 0.71
CA LEU A 160 -8.67 -1.74 0.32
C LEU A 160 -9.03 -0.51 1.14
N SER A 161 -8.18 -0.16 2.10
CA SER A 161 -8.48 0.85 3.12
C SER A 161 -7.93 2.22 2.77
N HIS A 162 -6.69 2.25 2.26
CA HIS A 162 -5.97 3.46 1.90
C HIS A 162 -5.22 3.26 0.60
N PHE A 163 -5.08 4.34 -0.15
CA PHE A 163 -4.18 4.45 -1.31
C PHE A 163 -3.07 5.48 -0.96
N HIS A 164 -2.04 5.65 -1.80
CA HIS A 164 -0.90 6.56 -1.50
C HIS A 164 -0.26 6.34 -0.10
N VAL A 165 -0.07 5.09 0.32
CA VAL A 165 0.57 4.76 1.59
C VAL A 165 2.08 4.80 1.42
N ARG A 166 2.78 5.57 2.27
CA ARG A 166 4.23 5.81 2.15
C ARG A 166 5.01 5.10 3.24
N ILE A 167 6.23 4.66 2.91
CA ILE A 167 7.15 4.05 3.86
C ILE A 167 8.34 5.00 4.05
N ASP A 168 8.11 6.06 4.83
CA ASP A 168 9.04 7.20 4.96
C ASP A 168 9.41 7.44 6.44
N TRP A 169 9.91 6.40 7.12
CA TRP A 169 10.39 6.55 8.49
C TRP A 169 11.53 7.58 8.62
N PRO A 170 12.58 7.56 7.76
CA PRO A 170 13.71 8.48 7.93
C PRO A 170 13.31 9.96 7.86
N ILE A 171 12.36 10.28 6.96
CA ILE A 171 11.84 11.64 6.82
C ILE A 171 11.02 12.01 8.04
N SER A 172 10.20 11.09 8.56
CA SER A 172 9.43 11.33 9.79
C SER A 172 10.33 11.62 10.98
N ASP A 173 11.40 10.85 11.13
CA ASP A 173 12.33 10.96 12.24
C ASP A 173 13.11 12.29 12.19
N ALA A 174 13.62 12.66 11.01
CA ALA A 174 14.27 13.96 10.81
C ALA A 174 13.31 15.15 11.03
N THR A 175 12.06 15.01 10.61
CA THR A 175 11.03 16.03 10.81
C THR A 175 10.69 16.18 12.30
N GLU A 176 10.59 15.08 13.02
CA GLU A 176 10.31 15.04 14.46
C GLU A 176 11.45 15.69 15.26
N ASP A 177 12.71 15.39 14.91
CA ASP A 177 13.89 15.99 15.54
C ASP A 177 13.95 17.52 15.34
N LEU A 178 13.72 17.99 14.11
CA LEU A 178 13.64 19.42 13.81
C LEU A 178 12.50 20.08 14.59
N ALA A 179 11.32 19.47 14.60
CA ALA A 179 10.15 20.02 15.27
C ALA A 179 10.30 20.03 16.80
N GLY A 180 10.94 19.02 17.38
CA GLY A 180 11.30 18.96 18.79
C GLY A 180 12.32 20.04 19.17
N THR A 181 13.36 20.20 18.35
CA THR A 181 14.38 21.25 18.52
C THR A 181 13.76 22.65 18.50
N LEU A 182 12.83 22.89 17.58
CA LEU A 182 12.09 24.16 17.46
C LEU A 182 10.91 24.29 18.43
N ARG A 183 10.67 23.28 19.29
CA ARG A 183 9.58 23.22 20.28
C ARG A 183 8.17 23.34 19.68
N TYR A 184 8.01 22.95 18.41
CA TYR A 184 6.70 22.83 17.77
C TYR A 184 5.93 21.59 18.24
N ILE A 185 6.65 20.55 18.65
CA ILE A 185 6.10 19.32 19.25
C ILE A 185 6.82 18.98 20.55
N SER A 186 6.17 18.17 21.39
CA SER A 186 6.69 17.77 22.71
C SER A 186 7.20 16.33 22.76
N LYS A 187 6.53 15.39 22.09
CA LYS A 187 6.83 13.96 22.15
C LYS A 187 6.86 13.31 20.78
N ASP A 188 5.73 13.38 20.06
CA ASP A 188 5.53 12.63 18.83
C ASP A 188 5.10 13.57 17.70
N LEU A 189 5.55 13.29 16.48
CA LEU A 189 5.20 14.09 15.30
C LEU A 189 3.67 14.22 15.09
N TYR A 190 2.93 13.18 15.43
CA TYR A 190 1.48 13.10 15.25
C TYR A 190 0.67 13.55 16.48
N GLU A 191 1.30 14.09 17.53
CA GLU A 191 0.61 14.47 18.79
C GLU A 191 -0.52 15.50 18.60
N LYS A 192 -0.42 16.34 17.56
CA LYS A 192 -1.39 17.39 17.20
C LYS A 192 -2.25 17.01 15.97
N GLY A 193 -2.17 15.76 15.52
CA GLY A 193 -2.95 15.21 14.41
C GLY A 193 -2.25 15.24 13.04
N ASP A 194 -2.83 14.50 12.10
CA ASP A 194 -2.26 14.24 10.76
C ASP A 194 -1.90 15.52 9.99
N LYS A 195 -2.79 16.52 9.98
CA LYS A 195 -2.59 17.77 9.23
C LYS A 195 -1.40 18.57 9.75
N TYR A 196 -1.22 18.62 11.07
CA TYR A 196 -0.11 19.34 11.68
C TYR A 196 1.23 18.65 11.37
N ALA A 197 1.26 17.32 11.38
CA ALA A 197 2.43 16.54 10.96
C ALA A 197 2.80 16.81 9.49
N GLU A 198 1.81 16.86 8.59
CA GLU A 198 2.04 17.23 7.18
C GLU A 198 2.61 18.64 7.03
N ASP A 199 2.09 19.62 7.77
CA ASP A 199 2.53 21.01 7.70
C ASP A 199 3.96 21.19 8.24
N ILE A 200 4.34 20.49 9.32
CA ILE A 200 5.72 20.48 9.82
C ILE A 200 6.66 19.83 8.80
N GLN A 201 6.24 18.72 8.18
CA GLN A 201 7.08 18.05 7.19
C GLN A 201 7.33 18.92 5.96
N LYS A 202 6.32 19.71 5.53
CA LYS A 202 6.54 20.72 4.49
C LYS A 202 7.59 21.74 4.91
N LYS A 203 7.50 22.26 6.14
CA LYS A 203 8.54 23.15 6.69
C LYS A 203 9.91 22.50 6.71
N PHE A 204 10.01 21.23 7.08
CA PHE A 204 11.28 20.50 7.05
C PHE A 204 11.92 20.56 5.65
N PHE A 205 11.15 20.33 4.58
CA PHE A 205 11.64 20.49 3.20
C PHE A 205 11.84 21.93 2.75
N GLU A 206 11.23 22.93 3.40
CA GLU A 206 11.55 24.34 3.12
C GLU A 206 12.90 24.77 3.73
N TYR A 207 13.32 24.12 4.81
CA TYR A 207 14.59 24.41 5.50
C TYR A 207 15.81 23.76 4.82
N TYR A 208 15.64 22.75 3.97
CA TYR A 208 16.70 21.97 3.32
C TYR A 208 16.53 21.92 1.80
#